data_AF-A0A4V4RWK9-F1
#
_entry.id   AF-A0A4V4RWK9-F1
#
_cell.length_a   1.000
_cell.length_b   1.000
_cell.length_c   1.000
_cell.angle_alpha   90.00
_cell.angle_beta   90.00
_cell.angle_gamma   90.00
#
_symmetry.space_group_name_H-M   'P 1'
#
loop_
_entity.id
_entity.type
_entity.pdbx_description
1 polymer ?
#
loop_
_entity_poly.entity_id
_entity_poly.type
_entity_poly.pdbx_seq_one_letter_code
_entity_poly.pdbx_strand_id
1 'polypeptide(L)'
;MSQDKWLEWAVRLQALAQTGLAYGKDVYDMERFEEIRQIAAEMLVEPSGQPLEVVTDLFCNETGYQTPKLDTRAAIFQEDKILLVQENDGLWSLPGGWCDVDQSVKDNVVKEVKEEAGLDVEAQRVVAILDKHKNNPAKSAHRVTKVFILCRLLGGEFQPNSETVASGFFSLDGLPPLSLGKNTAEQLALCLEASRSEHWETRFD
;
A
#
# COMPACT_ATOMS: atom_id res chain seq x y z
N MET A 1 -21.26 11.27 -13.15
CA MET A 1 -22.01 11.12 -11.88
C MET A 1 -21.12 10.36 -10.90
N SER A 2 -20.72 10.98 -9.78
CA SER A 2 -20.48 10.36 -8.46
C SER A 2 -20.04 8.87 -8.41
N GLN A 3 -18.92 8.49 -9.03
CA GLN A 3 -18.59 7.06 -9.10
C GLN A 3 -18.03 6.45 -7.80
N ASP A 4 -17.70 7.24 -6.77
CA ASP A 4 -17.03 6.72 -5.57
C ASP A 4 -17.75 6.97 -4.22
N LYS A 5 -18.82 7.79 -4.15
CA LYS A 5 -19.47 8.10 -2.86
C LYS A 5 -20.11 6.88 -2.20
N TRP A 6 -20.71 6.00 -3.00
CA TRP A 6 -21.34 4.79 -2.47
C TRP A 6 -20.28 3.84 -1.89
N LEU A 7 -19.11 3.73 -2.51
CA LEU A 7 -17.99 2.92 -2.03
C LEU A 7 -17.42 3.51 -0.74
N GLU A 8 -17.28 4.84 -0.67
CA GLU A 8 -16.90 5.54 0.56
C GLU A 8 -17.88 5.26 1.70
N TRP A 9 -19.19 5.26 1.42
CA TRP A 9 -20.21 4.92 2.41
C TRP A 9 -20.14 3.45 2.83
N ALA A 10 -19.98 2.52 1.90
CA ALA A 10 -19.86 1.10 2.22
C ALA A 10 -18.65 0.83 3.12
N VAL A 11 -17.47 1.36 2.76
CA VAL A 11 -16.25 1.29 3.59
C VAL A 11 -16.48 1.91 4.97
N ARG A 12 -17.17 3.04 5.05
CA ARG A 12 -17.43 3.70 6.34
C ARG A 12 -18.42 2.93 7.20
N LEU A 13 -19.49 2.39 6.63
CA LEU A 13 -20.48 1.57 7.34
C LEU A 13 -19.83 0.30 7.89
N GLN A 14 -19.05 -0.40 7.06
CA GLN A 14 -18.34 -1.60 7.47
C GLN A 14 -17.36 -1.30 8.62
N ALA A 15 -16.57 -0.22 8.55
CA ALA A 15 -15.65 0.17 9.62
C ALA A 15 -16.38 0.54 10.94
N LEU A 16 -17.50 1.24 10.87
CA LEU A 16 -18.31 1.58 12.05
C LEU A 16 -18.94 0.34 12.69
N ALA A 17 -19.51 -0.54 11.87
CA ALA A 17 -20.06 -1.81 12.33
C ALA A 17 -18.99 -2.69 12.98
N GLN A 18 -17.82 -2.81 12.34
CA GLN A 18 -16.69 -3.57 12.86
C GLN A 18 -16.18 -3.03 14.21
N THR A 19 -16.15 -1.70 14.37
CA THR A 19 -15.86 -1.05 15.66
C THR A 19 -16.88 -1.41 16.73
N GLY A 20 -18.17 -1.39 16.36
CA GLY A 20 -19.27 -1.80 17.22
C GLY A 20 -19.13 -3.25 17.68
N LEU A 21 -18.80 -4.16 16.77
CA LEU A 21 -18.55 -5.57 17.09
C LEU A 21 -17.31 -5.80 17.96
N ALA A 22 -16.29 -4.96 17.81
CA ALA A 22 -15.05 -5.08 18.58
C ALA A 22 -15.22 -4.69 20.06
N TYR A 23 -16.05 -3.69 20.35
CA TYR A 23 -16.12 -3.06 21.67
C TYR A 23 -17.50 -3.11 22.32
N GLY A 24 -18.54 -3.44 21.55
CA GLY A 24 -19.91 -3.60 22.01
C GLY A 24 -20.04 -4.71 23.05
N LYS A 25 -21.03 -4.58 23.93
CA LYS A 25 -21.31 -5.55 25.00
C LYS A 25 -22.78 -5.96 25.08
N ASP A 26 -23.68 -5.17 24.50
CA ASP A 26 -25.11 -5.45 24.48
C ASP A 26 -25.46 -6.35 23.29
N VAL A 27 -26.19 -7.44 23.54
CA VAL A 27 -26.50 -8.46 22.52
C VAL A 27 -27.33 -7.88 21.36
N TYR A 28 -28.24 -6.94 21.64
CA TYR A 28 -29.09 -6.37 20.61
C TYR A 28 -28.33 -5.37 19.73
N ASP A 29 -27.39 -4.61 20.32
CA ASP A 29 -26.50 -3.76 19.54
C ASP A 29 -25.53 -4.57 18.68
N MET A 30 -25.04 -5.71 19.19
CA MET A 30 -24.17 -6.61 18.43
C MET A 30 -24.87 -7.18 17.19
N GLU A 31 -26.13 -7.65 17.32
CA GLU A 31 -26.95 -8.10 16.20
C GLU A 31 -27.13 -6.99 15.15
N ARG A 32 -27.38 -5.75 15.57
CA ARG A 32 -27.48 -4.59 14.66
C ARG A 32 -26.18 -4.31 13.94
N PHE A 33 -25.04 -4.42 14.62
CA PHE A 33 -23.74 -4.21 13.97
C PHE A 33 -23.43 -5.33 12.97
N GLU A 34 -23.82 -6.58 13.23
CA GLU A 34 -23.73 -7.66 12.24
C GLU A 34 -24.57 -7.35 10.99
N GLU A 35 -25.81 -6.90 11.16
CA GLU A 35 -26.69 -6.51 10.06
C GLU A 35 -26.10 -5.35 9.24
N ILE A 36 -25.62 -4.28 9.90
CA ILE A 36 -24.98 -3.15 9.19
C ILE A 36 -23.75 -3.62 8.41
N ARG A 37 -22.94 -4.51 8.98
CA ARG A 37 -21.75 -5.07 8.32
C ARG A 37 -22.13 -5.89 7.09
N GLN A 38 -23.21 -6.68 7.17
CA GLN A 38 -23.73 -7.44 6.04
C GLN A 38 -24.25 -6.53 4.93
N ILE A 39 -25.04 -5.51 5.27
CA ILE A 39 -25.54 -4.52 4.29
C ILE A 39 -24.37 -3.85 3.56
N ALA A 40 -23.31 -3.48 4.29
CA ALA A 40 -22.13 -2.89 3.68
C ALA A 40 -21.41 -3.84 2.71
N ALA A 41 -21.36 -5.14 2.98
CA ALA A 41 -20.83 -6.14 2.05
C ALA A 41 -21.73 -6.32 0.82
N GLU A 42 -23.06 -6.37 1.01
CA GLU A 42 -24.04 -6.47 -0.08
C GLU A 42 -23.93 -5.29 -1.06
N MET A 43 -23.62 -4.07 -0.56
CA MET A 43 -23.36 -2.90 -1.41
C MET A 43 -22.21 -3.11 -2.41
N LEU A 44 -21.29 -4.04 -2.15
CA LEU A 44 -20.17 -4.37 -3.04
C LEU A 44 -20.45 -5.55 -3.97
N VAL A 45 -21.51 -6.33 -3.77
CA VAL A 45 -21.83 -7.53 -4.57
C VAL A 45 -22.10 -7.15 -6.03
N GLU A 46 -23.09 -6.29 -6.27
CA GLU A 46 -23.49 -5.91 -7.63
C GLU A 46 -22.34 -5.23 -8.41
N PRO A 47 -21.59 -4.26 -7.84
CA PRO A 47 -20.50 -3.61 -8.58
C PRO A 47 -19.27 -4.50 -8.80
N SER A 48 -19.03 -5.48 -7.93
CA SER A 48 -17.89 -6.40 -8.06
C SER A 48 -18.18 -7.61 -8.94
N GLY A 49 -19.46 -7.97 -9.12
CA GLY A 49 -19.87 -9.21 -9.77
C GLY A 49 -19.46 -10.48 -9.00
N GLN A 50 -19.03 -10.34 -7.74
CA GLN A 50 -18.59 -11.45 -6.90
C GLN A 50 -19.72 -11.94 -5.97
N PRO A 51 -19.75 -13.23 -5.60
CA PRO A 51 -20.69 -13.73 -4.60
C PRO A 51 -20.53 -13.03 -3.25
N LEU A 52 -21.63 -12.89 -2.49
CA LEU A 52 -21.62 -12.25 -1.17
C LEU A 52 -20.61 -12.90 -0.21
N GLU A 53 -20.45 -14.22 -0.26
CA GLU A 53 -19.46 -14.96 0.54
C GLU A 53 -18.04 -14.45 0.26
N VAL A 54 -17.65 -14.37 -1.02
CA VAL A 54 -16.35 -13.86 -1.46
C VAL A 54 -16.14 -12.40 -1.04
N VAL A 55 -17.17 -11.56 -1.19
CA VAL A 55 -17.10 -10.16 -0.77
C VAL A 55 -16.92 -10.05 0.73
N THR A 56 -17.68 -10.83 1.51
CA THR A 56 -17.59 -10.82 2.98
C THR A 56 -16.21 -11.26 3.47
N ASP A 57 -15.66 -12.31 2.87
CA ASP A 57 -14.33 -12.84 3.20
C ASP A 57 -13.18 -11.89 2.83
N LEU A 58 -13.38 -10.97 1.90
CA LEU A 58 -12.37 -9.99 1.51
C LEU A 58 -12.56 -8.65 2.24
N PHE A 59 -13.80 -8.23 2.47
CA PHE A 59 -14.15 -6.89 2.94
C PHE A 59 -14.40 -6.84 4.46
N CYS A 60 -14.88 -7.92 5.05
CA CYS A 60 -15.27 -8.02 6.46
C CYS A 60 -14.38 -8.97 7.26
N ASN A 61 -13.13 -9.16 6.83
CA ASN A 61 -12.23 -10.20 7.35
C ASN A 61 -11.40 -9.85 8.58
N GLU A 62 -11.56 -8.63 9.11
CA GLU A 62 -10.85 -8.23 10.32
C GLU A 62 -11.70 -8.51 11.57
N THR A 63 -11.01 -8.89 12.65
CA THR A 63 -11.59 -8.92 14.00
C THR A 63 -10.98 -7.78 14.80
N GLY A 64 -11.75 -7.15 15.70
CA GLY A 64 -11.31 -5.93 16.39
C GLY A 64 -11.56 -4.66 15.57
N TYR A 65 -10.83 -3.59 15.87
CA TYR A 65 -10.97 -2.29 15.20
C TYR A 65 -10.22 -2.29 13.87
N GLN A 66 -10.92 -1.96 12.79
CA GLN A 66 -10.33 -1.94 11.46
C GLN A 66 -9.48 -0.68 11.24
N THR A 67 -8.28 -0.88 10.72
CA THR A 67 -7.34 0.20 10.37
C THR A 67 -7.03 0.20 8.89
N PRO A 68 -6.50 1.31 8.32
CA PRO A 68 -5.83 1.23 7.02
C PRO A 68 -4.73 0.17 7.06
N LYS A 69 -4.56 -0.56 5.95
CA LYS A 69 -3.44 -1.48 5.78
C LYS A 69 -2.16 -0.69 5.54
N LEU A 70 -1.02 -1.26 5.90
CA LEU A 70 0.28 -0.59 5.82
C LEU A 70 1.09 -1.17 4.65
N ASP A 71 1.53 -0.29 3.74
CA ASP A 71 2.39 -0.61 2.59
C ASP A 71 3.71 0.13 2.74
N THR A 72 4.83 -0.55 2.50
CA THR A 72 6.18 0.06 2.55
C THR A 72 6.80 0.11 1.17
N ARG A 73 7.49 1.20 0.84
CA ARG A 73 8.16 1.40 -0.45
C ARG A 73 9.59 1.88 -0.27
N ALA A 74 10.55 1.18 -0.85
CA ALA A 74 11.97 1.51 -0.77
C ALA A 74 12.37 2.47 -1.90
N ALA A 75 12.87 3.65 -1.55
CA ALA A 75 13.54 4.55 -2.49
C ALA A 75 15.05 4.37 -2.38
N ILE A 76 15.67 3.86 -3.44
CA ILE A 76 17.12 3.59 -3.52
C ILE A 76 17.66 4.32 -4.74
N PHE A 77 18.71 5.12 -4.55
CA PHE A 77 19.30 5.92 -5.62
C PHE A 77 20.76 5.55 -5.90
N GLN A 78 21.12 5.56 -7.19
CA GLN A 78 22.50 5.58 -7.68
C GLN A 78 22.61 6.64 -8.77
N GLU A 79 23.53 7.59 -8.64
CA GLU A 79 23.74 8.66 -9.64
C GLU A 79 22.42 9.37 -10.05
N ASP A 80 21.59 9.75 -9.06
CA ASP A 80 20.26 10.36 -9.24
C ASP A 80 19.22 9.49 -10.00
N LYS A 81 19.52 8.23 -10.27
CA LYS A 81 18.58 7.26 -10.83
C LYS A 81 17.97 6.44 -9.71
N ILE A 82 16.66 6.22 -9.76
CA ILE A 82 15.91 5.44 -8.77
C ILE A 82 15.81 3.98 -9.19
N LEU A 83 16.00 3.07 -8.24
CA LEU A 83 15.76 1.65 -8.45
C LEU A 83 14.26 1.39 -8.60
N LEU A 84 13.89 0.66 -9.65
CA LEU A 84 12.58 0.09 -9.83
C LEU A 84 12.72 -1.41 -10.15
N VAL A 85 11.69 -2.17 -9.79
CA VAL A 85 11.53 -3.58 -10.15
C VAL A 85 10.32 -3.74 -11.07
N GLN A 86 10.39 -4.72 -11.97
CA GLN A 86 9.34 -5.03 -12.93
C GLN A 86 8.60 -6.30 -12.53
N GLU A 87 7.28 -6.23 -12.45
CA GLU A 87 6.42 -7.38 -12.21
C GLU A 87 6.08 -8.12 -13.53
N ASN A 88 5.43 -9.27 -13.42
CA ASN A 88 5.03 -10.09 -14.57
C ASN A 88 4.09 -9.39 -15.56
N ASP A 89 3.40 -8.33 -15.15
CA ASP A 89 2.53 -7.52 -16.02
C ASP A 89 3.32 -6.48 -16.85
N GLY A 90 4.64 -6.41 -16.66
CA GLY A 90 5.53 -5.50 -17.37
C GLY A 90 5.57 -4.09 -16.80
N LEU A 91 4.83 -3.79 -15.73
CA LEU A 91 4.84 -2.50 -15.05
C LEU A 91 5.94 -2.45 -13.98
N TRP A 92 6.40 -1.23 -13.70
CA TRP A 92 7.51 -0.99 -12.80
C TRP A 92 7.09 -0.26 -11.54
N SER A 93 7.65 -0.66 -10.40
CA SER A 93 7.39 -0.03 -9.12
C SER A 93 8.61 0.03 -8.22
N LEU A 94 8.53 0.85 -7.16
CA LEU A 94 9.52 0.79 -6.10
C LEU A 94 9.42 -0.56 -5.39
N PRO A 95 10.56 -1.20 -5.05
CA PRO A 95 10.53 -2.41 -4.26
C PRO A 95 9.72 -2.21 -2.97
N GLY A 96 8.88 -3.17 -2.64
CA GLY A 96 8.03 -3.09 -1.46
C GLY A 96 6.66 -3.73 -1.60
N GLY A 97 6.03 -3.93 -0.45
CA GLY A 97 4.74 -4.57 -0.35
C GLY A 97 4.05 -4.24 0.97
N TRP A 98 3.12 -5.12 1.33
CA TRP A 98 2.43 -5.06 2.61
C TRP A 98 3.42 -5.20 3.76
N CYS A 99 3.18 -4.47 4.86
CA CYS A 99 3.93 -4.68 6.08
C CYS A 99 3.41 -5.92 6.80
N ASP A 100 4.28 -6.90 6.99
CA ASP A 100 3.94 -8.12 7.73
C ASP A 100 3.60 -7.80 9.19
N VAL A 101 2.69 -8.58 9.76
CA VAL A 101 2.10 -8.36 11.09
C VAL A 101 3.13 -8.40 12.23
N ASP A 102 4.23 -9.14 12.04
CA ASP A 102 5.30 -9.34 13.01
C ASP A 102 6.56 -8.53 12.70
N GLN A 103 6.51 -7.62 11.72
CA GLN A 103 7.66 -6.82 11.31
C GLN A 103 7.48 -5.33 11.59
N SER A 104 8.61 -4.67 11.91
CA SER A 104 8.66 -3.22 11.89
C SER A 104 8.67 -2.71 10.45
N VAL A 105 8.23 -1.47 10.21
CA VAL A 105 8.34 -0.80 8.89
C VAL A 105 9.77 -0.87 8.33
N LYS A 106 10.76 -0.75 9.22
CA LYS A 106 12.17 -0.77 8.84
C LYS A 106 12.62 -2.15 8.38
N ASP A 107 12.22 -3.19 9.10
CA ASP A 107 12.61 -4.57 8.76
C ASP A 107 11.87 -5.04 7.51
N ASN A 108 10.59 -4.70 7.39
CA ASN A 108 9.78 -5.07 6.24
C ASN A 108 10.34 -4.50 4.94
N VAL A 109 10.69 -3.21 4.92
CA VAL A 109 11.22 -2.61 3.67
C VAL A 109 12.58 -3.20 3.28
N VAL A 110 13.40 -3.62 4.24
CA VAL A 110 14.68 -4.29 3.96
C VAL A 110 14.43 -5.70 3.41
N LYS A 111 13.48 -6.45 3.99
CA LYS A 111 13.05 -7.78 3.52
C LYS A 111 12.56 -7.71 2.07
N GLU A 112 11.61 -6.82 1.77
CA GLU A 112 11.04 -6.67 0.43
C GLU A 112 12.09 -6.33 -0.61
N VAL A 113 13.04 -5.43 -0.30
CA VAL A 113 14.14 -5.12 -1.22
C VAL A 113 15.02 -6.34 -1.48
N LYS A 114 15.25 -7.17 -0.46
CA LYS A 114 16.03 -8.40 -0.63
C LYS A 114 15.31 -9.40 -1.53
N GLU A 115 14.01 -9.57 -1.33
CA GLU A 115 13.17 -10.52 -2.08
C GLU A 115 12.96 -10.06 -3.52
N GLU A 116 12.54 -8.82 -3.74
CA GLU A 116 12.15 -8.31 -5.06
C GLU A 116 13.34 -7.82 -5.89
N ALA A 117 14.43 -7.35 -5.27
CA ALA A 117 15.57 -6.77 -5.99
C ALA A 117 16.88 -7.53 -5.78
N GLY A 118 16.95 -8.50 -4.86
CA GLY A 118 18.19 -9.23 -4.52
C GLY A 118 19.24 -8.39 -3.77
N LEU A 119 18.90 -7.15 -3.42
CA LEU A 119 19.83 -6.16 -2.89
C LEU A 119 19.83 -6.15 -1.35
N ASP A 120 20.99 -5.85 -0.79
CA ASP A 120 21.15 -5.58 0.65
C ASP A 120 21.15 -4.06 0.86
N VAL A 121 20.27 -3.58 1.73
CA VAL A 121 20.08 -2.14 1.97
C VAL A 121 19.99 -1.81 3.45
N GLU A 122 20.28 -0.56 3.76
CA GLU A 122 20.01 0.05 5.06
C GLU A 122 18.91 1.11 4.91
N ALA A 123 17.78 0.91 5.60
CA ALA A 123 16.74 1.91 5.71
C ALA A 123 17.21 3.09 6.59
N GLN A 124 17.23 4.30 6.01
CA GLN A 124 17.82 5.50 6.61
C GLN A 124 16.79 6.41 7.26
N ARG A 125 15.74 6.80 6.52
CA ARG A 125 14.69 7.71 7.03
C ARG A 125 13.39 7.61 6.25
N VAL A 126 12.30 8.00 6.91
CA VAL A 126 10.98 8.09 6.28
C VAL A 126 10.91 9.34 5.41
N VAL A 127 10.65 9.13 4.11
CA VAL A 127 10.43 10.19 3.14
C VAL A 127 9.03 10.76 3.30
N ALA A 128 8.03 9.88 3.25
CA ALA A 128 6.63 10.28 3.31
C ALA A 128 5.73 9.17 3.87
N ILE A 129 4.58 9.58 4.41
CA ILE A 129 3.47 8.71 4.84
C ILE A 129 2.22 9.21 4.14
N LEU A 130 1.75 8.52 3.12
CA LEU A 130 0.71 9.01 2.21
C LEU A 130 -0.50 8.08 2.17
N ASP A 131 -1.71 8.65 2.15
CA ASP A 131 -2.95 7.94 1.86
C ASP A 131 -2.99 7.58 0.36
N LYS A 132 -3.01 6.27 0.06
CA LYS A 132 -3.11 5.76 -1.32
C LYS A 132 -4.31 6.34 -2.06
N HIS A 133 -5.45 6.53 -1.39
CA HIS A 133 -6.68 6.99 -2.04
C HIS A 133 -6.61 8.45 -2.50
N LYS A 134 -5.80 9.27 -1.82
CA LYS A 134 -5.54 10.67 -2.20
C LYS A 134 -4.48 10.79 -3.28
N ASN A 135 -3.46 9.94 -3.23
CA ASN A 135 -2.23 10.10 -4.01
C ASN A 135 -2.09 9.15 -5.21
N ASN A 136 -2.97 8.14 -5.35
CA ASN A 136 -2.94 7.20 -6.47
C ASN A 136 -4.30 7.17 -7.20
N PRO A 137 -4.32 7.02 -8.53
CA PRO A 137 -5.56 6.99 -9.31
C PRO A 137 -6.40 5.74 -9.04
N ALA A 138 -5.75 4.62 -8.69
CA ALA A 138 -6.41 3.33 -8.46
C ALA A 138 -7.12 3.29 -7.10
N LYS A 139 -8.45 3.33 -7.12
CA LYS A 139 -9.32 3.17 -5.95
C LYS A 139 -9.37 1.69 -5.52
N SER A 140 -9.44 1.45 -4.22
CA SER A 140 -9.55 0.11 -3.61
C SER A 140 -10.54 0.18 -2.46
N ALA A 141 -11.24 -0.92 -2.20
CA ALA A 141 -12.07 -1.08 -1.01
C ALA A 141 -11.24 -1.02 0.29
N HIS A 142 -9.94 -1.38 0.22
CA HIS A 142 -9.02 -1.22 1.34
C HIS A 142 -8.45 0.20 1.37
N ARG A 143 -8.49 0.81 2.55
CA ARG A 143 -7.70 2.01 2.86
C ARG A 143 -6.26 1.58 3.09
N VAL A 144 -5.30 2.32 2.54
CA VAL A 144 -3.88 1.97 2.59
C VAL A 144 -3.05 3.21 2.93
N THR A 145 -2.24 3.08 3.98
CA THR A 145 -1.19 4.02 4.33
C THR A 145 0.11 3.55 3.71
N LYS A 146 0.71 4.37 2.83
CA LYS A 146 1.96 4.07 2.14
C LYS A 146 3.11 4.81 2.80
N VAL A 147 4.09 4.07 3.31
CA VAL A 147 5.32 4.63 3.90
C VAL A 147 6.44 4.50 2.88
N PHE A 148 7.00 5.63 2.47
CA PHE A 148 8.15 5.69 1.58
C PHE A 148 9.42 5.85 2.43
N ILE A 149 10.40 4.98 2.24
CA ILE A 149 11.63 4.92 3.03
C ILE A 149 12.83 5.09 2.12
N LEU A 150 13.67 6.09 2.42
CA LEU A 150 14.95 6.27 1.75
C LEU A 150 15.92 5.21 2.27
N CYS A 151 16.49 4.44 1.36
CA CYS A 151 17.39 3.33 1.67
C CYS A 151 18.74 3.52 0.99
N ARG A 152 19.81 3.13 1.69
CA ARG A 152 21.18 3.12 1.18
C ARG A 152 21.54 1.72 0.71
N LEU A 153 22.03 1.60 -0.53
CA LEU A 153 22.55 0.34 -1.05
C LEU A 153 23.84 -0.06 -0.36
N LEU A 154 23.92 -1.31 0.10
CA LEU A 154 25.10 -1.91 0.71
C LEU A 154 25.78 -2.91 -0.23
N GLY A 155 25.01 -3.57 -1.09
CA GLY A 155 25.49 -4.55 -2.05
C GLY A 155 24.37 -5.44 -2.57
N GLY A 156 24.73 -6.62 -3.06
CA GLY A 156 23.80 -7.57 -3.65
C GLY A 156 23.64 -7.39 -5.16
N GLU A 157 22.93 -8.33 -5.77
CA GLU A 157 22.65 -8.34 -7.20
C GLU A 157 21.26 -8.93 -7.43
N PHE A 158 20.59 -8.43 -8.47
CA PHE A 158 19.27 -8.90 -8.82
C PHE A 158 19.31 -10.28 -9.45
N GLN A 159 18.37 -11.13 -9.04
CA GLN A 159 18.04 -12.39 -9.70
C GLN A 159 16.53 -12.44 -9.93
N PRO A 160 16.07 -12.70 -11.17
CA PRO A 160 14.65 -12.88 -11.46
C PRO A 160 14.04 -13.96 -10.57
N ASN A 161 12.82 -13.71 -10.10
CA ASN A 161 12.09 -14.62 -9.24
C ASN A 161 10.59 -14.65 -9.61
N SER A 162 9.75 -15.24 -8.77
CA SER A 162 8.32 -15.37 -9.02
C SER A 162 7.56 -14.04 -9.03
N GLU A 163 8.08 -13.02 -8.34
CA GLU A 163 7.43 -11.73 -8.15
C GLU A 163 7.92 -10.69 -9.15
N THR A 164 9.25 -10.64 -9.33
CA THR A 164 9.89 -9.64 -10.19
C THR A 164 10.79 -10.28 -11.24
N VAL A 165 10.63 -9.81 -12.48
CA VAL A 165 11.31 -10.36 -13.66
C VAL A 165 12.52 -9.52 -14.09
N ALA A 166 12.57 -8.25 -13.67
CA ALA A 166 13.67 -7.33 -13.95
C ALA A 166 13.84 -6.31 -12.83
N SER A 167 15.05 -5.74 -12.73
CA SER A 167 15.33 -4.54 -11.93
C SER A 167 16.17 -3.57 -12.74
N GLY A 168 16.08 -2.27 -12.43
CA GLY A 168 16.82 -1.25 -13.15
C GLY A 168 16.81 0.10 -12.43
N PHE A 169 17.85 0.90 -12.71
CA PHE A 169 17.96 2.27 -12.24
C PHE A 169 17.54 3.25 -13.35
N PHE A 170 16.54 4.08 -13.08
CA PHE A 170 15.94 4.99 -14.06
C PHE A 170 16.03 6.44 -13.60
N SER A 171 16.30 7.37 -14.53
CA SER A 171 16.13 8.80 -14.27
C SER A 171 14.64 9.16 -14.27
N LEU A 172 14.27 10.23 -13.57
CA LEU A 172 12.87 10.71 -13.56
C LEU A 172 12.36 11.14 -14.94
N ASP A 173 13.26 11.61 -15.82
CA ASP A 173 12.93 11.98 -17.20
C ASP A 173 12.84 10.76 -18.14
N GLY A 174 13.26 9.58 -17.68
CA GLY A 174 13.34 8.33 -18.45
C GLY A 174 12.63 7.18 -17.76
N LEU A 175 11.53 7.46 -17.06
CA LEU A 175 10.80 6.44 -16.31
C LEU A 175 10.14 5.42 -17.24
N PRO A 176 10.16 4.13 -16.88
CA PRO A 176 9.41 3.10 -17.57
C PRO A 176 7.90 3.20 -17.26
N PRO A 177 7.05 2.39 -17.90
CA PRO A 177 5.63 2.30 -17.54
C PRO A 177 5.44 1.91 -16.06
N LEU A 178 4.85 2.80 -15.28
CA LEU A 178 4.72 2.63 -13.83
C LEU A 178 3.44 1.88 -13.44
N SER A 179 3.54 1.08 -12.39
CA SER A 179 2.37 0.57 -11.67
C SER A 179 1.78 1.68 -10.80
N LEU A 180 0.84 2.45 -11.36
CA LEU A 180 0.25 3.64 -10.71
C LEU A 180 -0.51 3.34 -9.41
N GLY A 181 -0.84 2.08 -9.14
CA GLY A 181 -1.38 1.65 -7.84
C GLY A 181 -0.34 1.56 -6.73
N LYS A 182 0.94 1.36 -7.10
CA LYS A 182 2.08 1.19 -6.19
C LYS A 182 2.91 2.47 -6.04
N ASN A 183 3.10 3.25 -7.10
CA ASN A 183 3.78 4.55 -7.06
C ASN A 183 3.42 5.44 -8.26
N THR A 184 3.49 6.75 -8.08
CA THR A 184 3.34 7.75 -9.16
C THR A 184 4.65 8.48 -9.42
N ALA A 185 4.77 9.16 -10.56
CA ALA A 185 5.97 9.95 -10.89
C ALA A 185 6.24 11.05 -9.85
N GLU A 186 5.19 11.67 -9.31
CA GLU A 186 5.28 12.70 -8.25
C GLU A 186 5.82 12.12 -6.95
N GLN A 187 5.42 10.89 -6.59
CA GLN A 187 5.94 10.19 -5.41
C GLN A 187 7.43 9.81 -5.60
N LEU A 188 7.84 9.41 -6.81
CA LEU A 188 9.26 9.18 -7.12
C LEU A 188 10.08 10.49 -7.06
N ALA A 189 9.53 11.59 -7.56
CA ALA A 189 10.15 12.91 -7.49
C ALA A 189 10.33 13.39 -6.04
N LEU A 190 9.33 13.16 -5.19
CA LEU A 190 9.42 13.43 -3.75
C LEU A 190 10.56 12.65 -3.09
N CYS A 191 10.75 11.38 -3.49
CA CYS A 191 11.87 10.58 -3.00
C CYS A 191 13.24 11.12 -3.46
N LEU A 192 13.34 11.67 -4.67
CA LEU A 192 14.58 12.30 -5.17
C LEU A 192 14.88 13.62 -4.45
N GLU A 193 13.85 14.43 -4.18
CA GLU A 193 14.00 15.62 -3.35
C GLU A 193 14.55 15.25 -1.97
N ALA A 194 13.97 14.20 -1.37
CA ALA A 194 14.42 13.68 -0.10
C ALA A 194 15.85 13.12 -0.15
N SER A 195 16.28 12.45 -1.22
CA SER A 195 17.64 11.90 -1.29
C SER A 195 18.71 12.99 -1.42
N ARG A 196 18.38 14.14 -1.99
CA ARG A 196 19.28 15.30 -2.16
C ARG A 196 19.32 16.24 -0.95
N SER A 197 18.38 16.11 -0.02
CA SER A 197 18.33 16.97 1.16
C SER A 197 19.25 16.51 2.28
N GLU A 198 20.05 17.41 2.84
CA GLU A 198 20.79 17.13 4.09
C GLU A 198 19.82 16.93 5.26
N HIS A 199 18.82 17.79 5.36
CA HIS A 199 17.78 17.76 6.39
C HIS A 199 16.40 17.59 5.75
N TRP A 200 15.82 16.41 5.90
CA TRP A 200 14.50 16.10 5.37
C TRP A 200 13.43 16.17 6.46
N GLU A 201 12.34 16.88 6.18
CA GLU A 201 11.12 16.84 6.97
C GLU A 201 10.14 15.87 6.29
N THR A 202 9.76 14.81 7.01
CA THR A 202 8.84 13.79 6.48
C THR A 202 7.50 14.41 6.08
N ARG A 203 7.04 14.13 4.86
CA ARG A 203 5.74 14.58 4.36
C ARG A 203 4.63 13.60 4.74
N PHE A 204 3.48 14.08 5.18
CA PHE A 204 2.34 13.22 5.51
C PHE A 204 0.99 13.92 5.29
N ASP A 205 -0.08 13.13 5.14
CA ASP A 205 -1.46 13.59 4.91
C ASP A 205 -2.55 12.80 5.66
#